data_AF-A0A099EU15-F1
#
_entry.id   AF-A0A099EU15-F1
#
_cell.length_a   1.000
_cell.length_b   1.000
_cell.length_c   1.000
_cell.angle_alpha   90.00
_cell.angle_beta   90.00
_cell.angle_gamma   90.00
#
_symmetry.space_group_name_H-M   'P 1'
#
loop_
_entity.id
_entity.type
_entity.pdbx_description
1 polymer ?
#
loop_
_entity_poly.entity_id
_entity_poly.type
_entity_poly.pdbx_seq_one_letter_code
_entity_poly.pdbx_strand_id
1 'polypeptide(L)'
;MPPLRASPTFARYSDLIGGGLSGGGIGPEVNGLYGDPSVAYGCTAFFLAIDTGHFTDPAVFAGRTAAALERVSGSKRAPGTQRVFAPGELAATARRAAGRNCKIAEAARKALLAEARRLNVALSTLKDEEMIHET
;
A
#
# COMPACT_ATOMS: atom_id res chain seq x y z
N MET A 1 -9.91 -4.67 -23.54
CA MET A 1 -10.05 -3.55 -22.58
C MET A 1 -8.70 -2.86 -22.48
N PRO A 2 -8.53 -1.64 -22.99
CA PRO A 2 -7.26 -0.93 -22.88
C PRO A 2 -6.96 -0.60 -21.40
N PRO A 3 -5.69 -0.56 -20.98
CA PRO A 3 -5.34 -0.22 -19.61
C PRO A 3 -5.77 1.22 -19.28
N LEU A 4 -6.36 1.40 -18.09
CA LEU A 4 -6.57 2.72 -17.50
C LEU A 4 -5.21 3.40 -17.34
N ARG A 5 -4.83 4.26 -18.29
CA ARG A 5 -3.72 5.18 -18.11
C ARG A 5 -4.16 6.23 -17.09
N ALA A 6 -3.46 6.34 -15.97
CA ALA A 6 -3.67 7.45 -15.05
C ALA A 6 -3.57 8.75 -15.85
N SER A 7 -4.57 9.61 -15.73
CA SER A 7 -4.56 10.91 -16.39
C SER A 7 -3.35 11.71 -15.89
N PRO A 8 -2.58 12.37 -16.77
CA PRO A 8 -1.46 13.21 -16.37
C PRO A 8 -1.88 14.34 -15.40
N THR A 9 -3.18 14.67 -15.36
CA THR A 9 -3.74 15.69 -14.46
C THR A 9 -3.67 15.27 -12.98
N PHE A 10 -3.96 14.01 -12.64
CA PHE A 10 -3.97 13.58 -11.24
C PHE A 10 -2.56 13.49 -10.65
N ALA A 11 -1.59 13.06 -11.46
CA ALA A 11 -0.17 13.06 -11.08
C ALA A 11 0.30 14.49 -10.75
N ARG A 12 -0.01 15.47 -11.60
CA ARG A 12 0.33 16.88 -11.35
C ARG A 12 -0.33 17.46 -10.09
N TYR A 13 -1.58 17.11 -9.82
CA TYR A 13 -2.25 17.52 -8.58
C TYR A 13 -1.51 16.98 -7.34
N SER A 14 -1.11 15.71 -7.38
CA SER A 14 -0.39 15.06 -6.29
C SER A 14 0.99 15.70 -6.06
N ASP A 15 1.72 16.02 -7.14
CA ASP A 15 3.03 16.69 -7.05
C ASP A 15 2.93 18.10 -6.45
N LEU A 16 1.87 18.85 -6.77
CA LEU A 16 1.68 20.21 -6.25
C LEU A 16 1.29 20.21 -4.76
N ILE A 17 0.46 19.28 -4.33
CA ILE A 17 0.03 19.21 -2.92
C ILE A 17 1.07 18.52 -2.06
N GLY A 18 1.72 17.49 -2.57
CA GLY A 18 2.84 16.82 -1.91
C GLY A 18 4.07 17.71 -1.93
N GLY A 19 4.67 17.92 -3.09
CA GLY A 19 5.92 18.68 -3.28
C GLY A 19 5.72 20.17 -3.04
N GLY A 20 4.92 20.81 -3.89
CA GLY A 20 4.82 22.28 -3.92
C GLY A 20 4.38 22.91 -2.60
N LEU A 21 3.33 22.39 -1.96
CA LEU A 21 2.80 22.96 -0.72
C LEU A 21 3.74 22.74 0.48
N SER A 22 4.52 21.65 0.49
CA SER A 22 5.43 21.33 1.59
C SER A 22 6.86 21.84 1.39
N GLY A 23 7.17 22.41 0.22
CA GLY A 23 8.54 22.80 -0.17
C GLY A 23 9.42 21.61 -0.60
N GLY A 24 8.81 20.47 -0.95
CA GLY A 24 9.48 19.33 -1.55
C GLY A 24 9.70 19.45 -3.05
N GLY A 25 10.37 18.47 -3.65
CA GLY A 25 10.59 18.43 -5.09
C GLY A 25 9.30 18.20 -5.88
N ILE A 26 9.17 18.88 -7.02
CA ILE A 26 8.08 18.70 -7.98
C ILE A 26 8.62 18.04 -9.24
N GLY A 27 7.99 16.95 -9.68
CA GLY A 27 8.31 16.27 -10.94
C GLY A 27 9.81 15.90 -11.05
N PRO A 28 10.58 16.51 -11.98
CA PRO A 28 11.98 16.18 -12.19
C PRO A 28 12.91 16.58 -11.04
N GLU A 29 12.45 17.35 -10.07
CA GLU A 29 13.22 17.71 -8.86
C GLU A 29 13.29 16.55 -7.85
N VAL A 30 12.43 15.53 -7.98
CA VAL A 30 12.46 14.34 -7.14
C VAL A 30 13.53 13.37 -7.65
N ASN A 31 14.50 13.04 -6.80
CA ASN A 31 15.58 12.13 -7.14
C ASN A 31 15.11 10.67 -7.19
N GLY A 32 15.91 9.77 -7.77
CA GLY A 32 15.57 8.35 -7.84
C GLY A 32 15.63 7.66 -6.46
N LEU A 33 14.60 6.88 -6.10
CA LEU A 33 14.55 6.12 -4.83
C LEU A 33 15.71 5.11 -4.68
N TYR A 34 16.15 4.55 -5.81
CA TYR A 34 17.25 3.56 -5.87
C TYR A 34 18.45 4.15 -6.63
N GLY A 35 18.79 5.40 -6.31
CA GLY A 35 19.93 6.13 -6.88
C GLY A 35 21.11 6.24 -5.92
N ASP A 36 21.91 7.30 -6.09
CA ASP A 36 22.99 7.64 -5.17
C ASP A 36 22.41 7.94 -3.76
N PRO A 37 22.72 7.13 -2.73
CA PRO A 37 22.17 7.30 -1.39
C PRO A 37 22.71 8.56 -0.68
N SER A 38 23.74 9.23 -1.24
CA SER A 38 24.21 10.52 -0.75
C SER A 38 23.34 11.70 -1.20
N VAL A 39 22.49 11.50 -2.21
CA VAL A 39 21.56 12.51 -2.71
C VAL A 39 20.20 12.32 -2.04
N ALA A 40 19.66 13.38 -1.44
CA ALA A 40 18.35 13.32 -0.79
C ALA A 40 17.25 12.98 -1.81
N TYR A 41 16.39 12.02 -1.48
CA TYR A 41 15.31 11.57 -2.36
C TYR A 41 14.35 12.69 -2.79
N GLY A 42 14.13 13.70 -1.94
CA GLY A 42 13.36 14.90 -2.29
C GLY A 42 11.84 14.70 -2.43
N CYS A 43 11.36 13.47 -2.22
CA CYS A 43 9.93 13.15 -2.20
C CYS A 43 9.29 13.58 -0.87
N THR A 44 8.06 14.07 -0.94
CA THR A 44 7.26 14.49 0.20
C THR A 44 5.90 13.81 0.21
N ALA A 45 5.28 13.74 1.38
CA ALA A 45 3.98 13.14 1.60
C ALA A 45 2.99 14.18 2.13
N PHE A 46 1.75 14.10 1.67
CA PHE A 46 0.63 14.88 2.18
C PHE A 46 -0.34 13.97 2.92
N PHE A 47 -0.74 14.38 4.13
CA PHE A 47 -1.69 13.65 4.97
C PHE A 47 -2.92 14.51 5.23
N LEU A 48 -4.11 13.95 4.99
CA LEU A 48 -5.39 14.60 5.25
C LEU A 48 -6.27 13.70 6.10
N ALA A 49 -6.74 14.23 7.23
CA ALA A 49 -7.77 13.62 8.06
C ALA A 49 -9.05 14.46 7.97
N ILE A 50 -10.16 13.81 7.64
CA ILE A 50 -11.49 14.43 7.62
C ILE A 50 -12.32 13.75 8.70
N ASP A 51 -12.73 14.52 9.70
CA ASP A 51 -13.66 14.03 10.72
C ASP A 51 -15.09 14.09 10.18
N THR A 52 -15.67 12.91 9.93
CA THR A 52 -17.02 12.76 9.38
C THR A 52 -18.12 13.23 10.33
N GLY A 53 -17.85 13.24 11.64
CA GLY A 53 -18.82 13.66 12.67
C GLY A 53 -19.25 15.12 12.56
N HIS A 54 -18.44 15.95 11.88
CA HIS A 54 -18.78 17.34 11.60
C HIS A 54 -19.81 17.52 10.47
N PHE A 55 -20.06 16.48 9.66
CA PHE A 55 -20.95 16.55 8.49
C PHE A 55 -22.22 15.73 8.65
N THR A 56 -22.13 14.59 9.34
CA THR A 56 -23.26 13.66 9.52
C THR A 56 -23.00 12.73 10.70
N ASP A 57 -24.02 11.99 11.11
CA ASP A 57 -23.87 10.94 12.11
C ASP A 57 -22.85 9.89 11.62
N PRO A 58 -21.80 9.57 12.42
CA PRO A 58 -20.76 8.62 12.01
C PRO A 58 -21.28 7.23 11.63
N ALA A 59 -22.31 6.72 12.30
CA ALA A 59 -22.90 5.42 11.98
C ALA A 59 -23.67 5.47 10.66
N VAL A 60 -24.36 6.58 10.38
CA VAL A 60 -24.99 6.82 9.07
C VAL A 60 -23.94 6.85 7.95
N PHE A 61 -22.83 7.58 8.14
CA PHE A 61 -21.74 7.61 7.15
C PHE A 61 -21.10 6.22 6.94
N ALA A 62 -20.86 5.49 8.03
CA ALA A 62 -20.31 4.14 7.97
C ALA A 62 -21.22 3.19 7.18
N GLY A 63 -22.53 3.22 7.44
CA GLY A 63 -23.51 2.42 6.70
C GLY A 63 -23.55 2.75 5.20
N ARG A 64 -23.48 4.03 4.84
CA ARG A 64 -23.43 4.47 3.44
C ARG A 64 -22.16 4.01 2.73
N THR A 65 -21.02 4.09 3.42
CA THR A 65 -19.73 3.62 2.92
C THR A 65 -19.73 2.12 2.70
N ALA A 66 -20.22 1.33 3.67
CA ALA A 66 -20.37 -0.12 3.54
C ALA A 66 -21.25 -0.49 2.34
N ALA A 67 -22.41 0.15 2.21
CA ALA A 67 -23.30 -0.07 1.05
C ALA A 67 -22.64 0.30 -0.29
N ALA A 68 -21.76 1.31 -0.31
CA ALA A 68 -21.02 1.67 -1.52
C ALA A 68 -19.97 0.60 -1.90
N LEU A 69 -19.25 0.06 -0.92
CA LEU A 69 -18.29 -1.03 -1.15
C LEU A 69 -19.00 -2.29 -1.65
N GLU A 70 -20.16 -2.64 -1.07
CA GLU A 70 -20.97 -3.78 -1.52
C GLU A 70 -21.49 -3.62 -2.95
N ARG A 71 -21.83 -2.40 -3.38
CA ARG A 71 -22.19 -2.16 -4.79
C ARG A 71 -21.02 -2.39 -5.74
N VAL A 72 -19.79 -2.09 -5.31
CA VAL A 72 -18.59 -2.32 -6.13
C VAL A 72 -18.32 -3.82 -6.26
N SER A 73 -18.26 -4.54 -5.14
CA SER A 73 -18.04 -6.00 -5.13
C SER A 73 -19.17 -6.78 -5.84
N GLY A 74 -20.40 -6.28 -5.77
CA GLY A 74 -21.60 -6.83 -6.41
C GLY A 74 -21.82 -6.41 -7.87
N SER A 75 -20.92 -5.62 -8.46
CA SER A 75 -21.09 -5.10 -9.82
C SER A 75 -20.99 -6.19 -10.91
N LYS A 76 -21.51 -5.88 -12.11
CA LYS A 76 -21.44 -6.78 -13.27
C LYS A 76 -19.99 -7.14 -13.57
N ARG A 77 -19.70 -8.45 -13.56
CA ARG A 77 -18.37 -8.98 -13.85
C ARG A 77 -18.08 -8.89 -15.34
N ALA A 78 -16.84 -8.53 -15.68
CA ALA A 78 -16.36 -8.67 -17.05
C ALA A 78 -16.19 -10.17 -17.39
N PRO A 79 -16.28 -10.57 -18.68
CA PRO A 79 -16.01 -11.93 -19.10
C PRO A 79 -14.65 -12.43 -18.56
N GLY A 80 -14.63 -13.66 -18.01
CA GLY A 80 -13.44 -14.25 -17.39
C GLY A 80 -13.09 -13.76 -15.98
N THR A 81 -13.83 -12.78 -15.43
CA THR A 81 -13.63 -12.32 -14.04
C THR A 81 -14.47 -13.15 -13.07
N GLN A 82 -13.81 -13.89 -12.18
CA GLN A 82 -14.50 -14.69 -11.16
C GLN A 82 -15.19 -13.83 -10.11
N ARG A 83 -14.56 -12.74 -9.65
CA ARG A 83 -15.09 -11.87 -8.60
C ARG A 83 -14.55 -10.44 -8.75
N VAL A 84 -15.38 -9.46 -8.42
CA VAL A 84 -14.97 -8.05 -8.25
C VAL A 84 -14.75 -7.79 -6.78
N PHE A 85 -13.66 -7.11 -6.45
CA PHE A 85 -13.29 -6.75 -5.08
C PHE A 85 -13.40 -5.25 -4.90
N ALA A 86 -13.88 -4.82 -3.73
CA ALA A 86 -13.85 -3.41 -3.38
C ALA A 86 -12.40 -2.97 -3.05
N PRO A 87 -12.05 -1.67 -3.22
CA PRO A 87 -10.74 -1.16 -2.83
C PRO A 87 -10.41 -1.52 -1.38
N GLY A 88 -9.22 -2.09 -1.17
CA GLY A 88 -8.74 -2.53 0.15
C GLY A 88 -9.20 -3.93 0.60
N GLU A 89 -10.20 -4.55 -0.04
CA GLU A 89 -10.74 -5.85 0.38
C GLU A 89 -9.71 -6.98 0.29
N LEU A 90 -8.95 -7.04 -0.81
CA LEU A 90 -7.87 -8.02 -1.00
C LEU A 90 -6.77 -7.86 0.04
N ALA A 91 -6.32 -6.62 0.28
CA ALA A 91 -5.29 -6.33 1.27
C ALA A 91 -5.75 -6.67 2.69
N ALA A 92 -6.99 -6.35 3.04
CA ALA A 92 -7.57 -6.69 4.33
C ALA A 92 -7.68 -8.21 4.53
N THR A 93 -8.06 -8.95 3.48
CA THR A 93 -8.14 -10.42 3.51
C THR A 93 -6.76 -11.03 3.66
N ALA A 94 -5.77 -10.59 2.87
CA ALA A 94 -4.39 -11.04 2.98
C ALA A 94 -3.83 -10.77 4.39
N ARG A 95 -4.07 -9.57 4.94
CA ARG A 95 -3.63 -9.21 6.30
C ARG A 95 -4.27 -10.07 7.38
N ARG A 96 -5.57 -10.35 7.28
CA ARG A 96 -6.26 -11.27 8.22
C ARG A 96 -5.70 -12.69 8.15
N ALA A 97 -5.48 -13.21 6.94
CA ALA A 97 -4.91 -14.54 6.73
C ALA A 97 -3.47 -14.65 7.25
N ALA A 98 -2.68 -13.59 7.09
CA ALA A 98 -1.30 -13.53 7.57
C ALA A 98 -1.20 -13.42 9.10
N GLY A 99 -2.22 -12.84 9.76
CA GLY A 99 -2.25 -12.67 11.21
C GLY A 99 -1.08 -11.82 11.71
N ARG A 100 -0.19 -12.42 12.52
CA ARG A 100 1.03 -11.79 13.03
C ARG A 100 2.29 -12.12 12.23
N ASN A 101 2.15 -12.92 11.18
CA ASN A 101 3.25 -13.44 10.38
C ASN A 101 3.27 -12.76 9.02
N CYS A 102 4.42 -12.81 8.34
CA CYS A 102 4.56 -12.34 6.96
C CYS A 102 5.46 -13.30 6.22
N LYS A 103 5.00 -13.80 5.07
CA LYS A 103 5.84 -14.61 4.19
C LYS A 103 6.83 -13.69 3.48
N ILE A 104 8.11 -13.99 3.61
CA ILE A 104 9.18 -13.25 2.93
C ILE A 104 9.77 -14.13 1.83
N ALA A 105 10.15 -13.51 0.72
CA ALA A 105 10.86 -14.21 -0.34
C ALA A 105 12.25 -14.63 0.14
N GLU A 106 12.75 -15.77 -0.34
CA GLU A 106 14.07 -16.29 0.08
C GLU A 106 15.21 -15.29 -0.21
N ALA A 107 15.13 -14.55 -1.31
CA ALA A 107 16.09 -13.50 -1.62
C ALA A 107 16.11 -12.38 -0.56
N ALA A 108 14.94 -11.96 -0.08
CA ALA A 108 14.82 -10.97 0.99
C ALA A 108 15.33 -11.53 2.33
N ARG A 109 15.03 -12.80 2.63
CA ARG A 109 15.56 -13.50 3.83
C ARG A 109 17.08 -13.52 3.83
N LYS A 110 17.71 -13.91 2.71
CA LYS A 110 19.18 -13.91 2.55
C LYS A 110 19.79 -12.52 2.75
N ALA A 111 19.18 -11.48 2.15
CA ALA A 111 19.64 -10.11 2.31
C ALA A 111 19.55 -9.63 3.78
N LEU A 112 18.45 -9.93 4.47
CA LEU A 112 18.28 -9.60 5.89
C LEU A 112 19.33 -10.31 6.77
N LEU A 113 19.59 -11.59 6.53
CA LEU A 113 20.60 -12.35 7.29
C LEU A 113 22.01 -11.81 7.06
N ALA A 114 22.35 -11.43 5.83
CA ALA A 114 23.64 -10.84 5.51
C ALA A 114 23.84 -9.50 6.24
N GLU A 115 22.81 -8.65 6.24
CA GLU A 115 22.86 -7.35 6.88
C GLU A 115 22.88 -7.45 8.41
N ALA A 116 22.14 -8.38 8.99
CA ALA A 116 22.16 -8.65 10.43
C ALA A 116 23.54 -9.12 10.92
N ARG A 117 24.24 -9.95 10.14
CA ARG A 117 25.64 -10.32 10.44
C ARG A 117 26.57 -9.11 10.36
N ARG A 118 26.40 -8.26 9.35
CA ARG A 118 27.19 -7.03 9.18
C ARG A 118 27.02 -6.06 10.36
N LEU A 119 25.79 -5.94 10.86
CA LEU A 119 25.44 -5.05 11.96
C LEU A 119 25.51 -5.72 13.35
N ASN A 120 25.87 -7.00 13.43
CA ASN A 120 25.89 -7.81 14.65
C ASN A 120 24.55 -7.79 15.42
N VAL A 121 23.43 -7.90 14.71
CA VAL A 121 22.06 -7.95 15.26
C VAL A 121 21.54 -9.37 15.22
N ALA A 122 21.01 -9.87 16.34
CA ALA A 122 20.36 -11.18 16.39
C ALA A 122 18.96 -11.15 15.78
N LEU A 123 18.66 -12.07 14.86
CA LEU A 123 17.34 -12.23 14.23
C LEU A 123 16.61 -13.46 14.80
N SER A 124 16.19 -13.38 16.07
CA SER A 124 15.57 -14.52 16.78
C SER A 124 14.12 -14.84 16.33
N THR A 125 13.51 -13.98 15.53
CA THR A 125 12.11 -14.11 15.08
C THR A 125 11.97 -14.60 13.65
N LEU A 126 13.07 -14.70 12.88
CA LEU A 126 13.06 -15.33 11.56
C LEU A 126 13.09 -16.85 11.75
N LYS A 127 11.97 -17.50 11.48
CA LYS A 127 11.84 -18.95 11.46
C LYS A 127 11.85 -19.44 10.03
N ASP A 128 12.46 -20.59 9.82
CA ASP A 128 12.38 -21.29 8.54
C ASP A 128 11.04 -22.03 8.49
N GLU A 129 10.37 -22.00 7.33
CA GLU A 129 9.27 -22.94 7.08
C GLU A 129 9.86 -24.33 6.83
N GLU A 130 10.42 -24.96 7.86
CA GLU A 130 10.27 -26.40 8.01
C GLU A 130 8.98 -26.64 8.80
N MET A 131 8.07 -27.42 8.21
CA MET A 131 6.79 -27.90 8.77
C MET A 131 5.60 -26.92 8.75
N ILE A 132 5.07 -26.66 7.56
CA ILE A 132 3.61 -26.62 7.35
C ILE A 132 3.24 -27.66 6.27
N HIS A 133 3.51 -28.93 6.56
CA HIS A 133 2.83 -30.05 5.91
C HIS A 133 1.89 -30.71 6.92
N GLU A 134 0.68 -31.01 6.45
CA GLU A 134 -0.42 -31.78 7.07
C GLU A 134 -1.15 -31.05 8.21
N THR A 135 -2.46 -30.78 8.11
CA THR A 135 -3.54 -31.70 7.72
C THR A 135 -4.66 -30.95 7.00
#